data_AF-A0A0K0XF67-F1
#
_entry.id   AF-A0A0K0XF67-F1
#
_cell.length_a   1.000
_cell.length_b   1.000
_cell.length_c   1.000
_cell.angle_alpha   90.00
_cell.angle_beta   90.00
_cell.angle_gamma   90.00
#
_symmetry.space_group_name_H-M   'P 1'
#
loop_
_entity.id
_entity.type
_entity.pdbx_description
1 polymer ?
#
loop_
_entity_poly.entity_id
_entity_poly.type
_entity_poly.pdbx_seq_one_letter_code
_entity_poly.pdbx_strand_id
1 'polypeptide(L)'
;MSVVILAAVTAAVVGGCGTETAPSTPTTSAAVDFPYPPFEIRTDIAVPLPARLRDAAQFALDMSVDDRLKNDPNDDEADRRFRSQIAPEVDVAALPPGPDTAIGETGGALHRAVGARDLPDDTVEVTICQYDTPGLYTKLKDGRVVSSDIPMSVQRPLVQWTDRPAADGTTPAGPRWLWVGETASYNLPAQQVAELCEPFKPQPFIHKMPDPTSAASPTSATPSG
;
A
#
# COMPACT_ATOMS: atom_id res chain seq x y z
N MET A 1 54.68 10.91 26.18
CA MET A 1 55.84 10.05 26.48
C MET A 1 55.38 8.61 26.43
N SER A 2 56.19 7.77 25.78
CA SER A 2 56.12 6.32 25.54
C SER A 2 55.66 5.49 26.76
N VAL A 3 55.13 4.27 26.66
CA VAL A 3 55.77 3.03 26.16
C VAL A 3 54.72 1.91 25.97
N VAL A 4 54.92 1.10 24.93
CA VAL A 4 54.28 -0.20 24.59
C VAL A 4 54.96 -1.35 25.35
N ILE A 5 54.26 -2.45 25.68
CA ILE A 5 54.69 -3.89 25.67
C ILE A 5 53.62 -4.71 26.41
N LEU A 6 52.78 -5.52 25.74
CA LEU A 6 52.92 -6.91 25.26
C LEU A 6 52.88 -8.04 26.32
N ALA A 7 51.82 -8.86 26.19
CA ALA A 7 51.70 -10.31 26.42
C ALA A 7 51.80 -10.91 27.84
N ALA A 8 50.74 -11.64 28.25
CA ALA A 8 50.80 -13.10 28.43
C ALA A 8 49.40 -13.69 28.73
N VAL A 9 49.14 -14.82 28.07
CA VAL A 9 47.97 -15.68 28.16
C VAL A 9 47.93 -16.41 29.50
N THR A 10 46.75 -16.51 30.13
CA THR A 10 46.42 -17.61 31.04
C THR A 10 45.03 -18.13 30.71
N ALA A 11 44.99 -19.28 30.05
CA ALA A 11 43.80 -20.11 29.94
C ALA A 11 43.68 -20.97 31.20
N ALA A 12 42.52 -20.93 31.85
CA ALA A 12 42.08 -21.96 32.79
C ALA A 12 40.58 -22.18 32.60
N VAL A 13 40.26 -23.34 32.02
CA VAL A 13 38.93 -23.89 31.78
C VAL A 13 38.48 -24.58 33.06
N VAL A 14 37.29 -24.28 33.60
CA VAL A 14 36.37 -25.27 34.21
C VAL A 14 34.96 -24.67 34.34
N GLY A 15 33.95 -25.37 33.80
CA GLY A 15 32.70 -25.61 34.55
C GLY A 15 31.43 -24.87 34.14
N GLY A 16 30.68 -25.47 33.22
CA GLY A 16 29.29 -25.90 33.49
C GLY A 16 28.21 -24.83 33.72
N CYS A 17 27.54 -24.43 32.63
CA CYS A 17 26.09 -24.54 32.44
C CYS A 17 25.82 -24.03 31.02
N GLY A 18 25.97 -24.90 30.04
CA GLY A 18 25.45 -24.66 28.71
C GLY A 18 23.93 -24.64 28.80
N THR A 19 23.33 -23.48 29.06
CA THR A 19 22.05 -23.18 28.43
C THR A 19 22.37 -23.02 26.96
N GLU A 20 22.21 -24.13 26.24
CA GLU A 20 22.08 -24.18 24.81
C GLU A 20 20.95 -23.21 24.45
N THR A 21 21.31 -21.99 24.08
CA THR A 21 20.40 -21.08 23.40
C THR A 21 20.10 -21.75 22.08
N ALA A 22 19.04 -22.56 22.06
CA ALA A 22 18.45 -23.04 20.83
C ALA A 22 18.31 -21.82 19.92
N PRO A 23 18.82 -21.85 18.67
CA PRO A 23 18.54 -20.79 17.73
C PRO A 23 17.02 -20.69 17.67
N SER A 24 16.49 -19.56 18.13
CA SER A 24 15.08 -19.27 17.98
C SER A 24 14.85 -19.22 16.47
N THR A 25 14.33 -20.31 15.93
CA THR A 25 13.77 -20.34 14.59
C THR A 25 12.88 -19.10 14.50
N PRO A 26 13.02 -18.23 13.49
CA PRO A 26 12.04 -17.18 13.30
C PRO A 26 10.69 -17.90 13.32
N THR A 27 9.84 -17.53 14.27
CA THR A 27 8.46 -17.99 14.25
C THR A 27 7.92 -17.42 12.95
N THR A 28 7.88 -18.25 11.91
CA THR A 28 7.08 -18.00 10.74
C THR A 28 5.71 -17.68 11.29
N SER A 29 5.35 -16.39 11.28
CA SER A 29 4.01 -15.94 11.59
C SER A 29 3.10 -16.89 10.82
N ALA A 30 2.33 -17.70 11.54
CA ALA A 30 1.50 -18.72 10.89
C ALA A 30 0.67 -17.96 9.85
N ALA A 31 0.88 -18.31 8.57
CA ALA A 31 0.15 -17.69 7.47
C ALA A 31 -1.32 -17.77 7.85
N VAL A 32 -1.93 -16.62 8.12
CA VAL A 32 -3.33 -16.58 8.53
C VAL A 32 -4.10 -17.21 7.38
N ASP A 33 -4.84 -18.28 7.67
CA ASP A 33 -5.53 -19.10 6.68
C ASP A 33 -6.58 -18.25 5.96
N PHE A 34 -6.20 -17.54 4.91
CA PHE A 34 -7.10 -16.83 4.01
C PHE A 34 -6.81 -17.37 2.60
N PRO A 35 -7.48 -18.46 2.19
CA PRO A 35 -7.09 -19.26 1.03
C PRO A 35 -7.54 -18.60 -0.28
N TYR A 36 -7.28 -17.32 -0.46
CA TYR A 36 -7.63 -16.52 -1.64
C TYR A 36 -6.37 -15.83 -2.16
N PRO A 37 -6.33 -15.40 -3.43
CA PRO A 37 -5.19 -14.62 -3.93
C PRO A 37 -5.03 -13.32 -3.11
N PRO A 38 -3.82 -12.77 -3.00
CA PRO A 38 -3.63 -11.47 -2.37
C PRO A 38 -4.43 -10.39 -3.11
N PHE A 39 -4.79 -9.33 -2.39
CA PHE A 39 -5.37 -8.14 -3.00
C PHE A 39 -4.38 -7.49 -3.97
N GLU A 40 -4.84 -7.15 -5.18
CA GLU A 40 -4.01 -6.50 -6.21
C GLU A 40 -4.57 -5.14 -6.59
N ILE A 41 -3.69 -4.14 -6.68
CA ILE A 41 -4.03 -2.82 -7.23
C ILE A 41 -3.41 -2.72 -8.63
N ARG A 42 -4.26 -2.40 -9.61
CA ARG A 42 -3.84 -2.10 -10.98
C ARG A 42 -3.99 -0.60 -11.24
N THR A 43 -3.12 -0.05 -12.09
CA THR A 43 -3.13 1.37 -12.43
C THR A 43 -3.14 1.59 -13.93
N ASP A 44 -3.88 2.60 -14.41
CA ASP A 44 -3.77 3.07 -15.80
C ASP A 44 -4.16 4.55 -15.98
N ILE A 45 -3.81 5.11 -17.15
CA ILE A 45 -4.18 6.47 -17.57
C ILE A 45 -5.18 6.33 -18.72
N ALA A 46 -6.43 6.72 -18.50
CA ALA A 46 -7.53 6.46 -19.44
C ALA A 46 -7.68 7.51 -20.55
N VAL A 47 -7.08 8.68 -20.38
CA VAL A 47 -7.18 9.81 -21.32
C VAL A 47 -5.82 10.20 -21.88
N PRO A 48 -5.74 10.67 -23.14
CA PRO A 48 -4.50 11.19 -23.68
C PRO A 48 -4.09 12.46 -22.93
N LEU A 49 -2.88 12.46 -22.36
CA LEU A 49 -2.29 13.61 -21.68
C LEU A 49 -1.02 14.10 -22.39
N PRO A 50 -0.71 15.40 -22.35
CA PRO A 50 0.63 15.92 -22.64
C PRO A 50 1.68 15.25 -21.76
N ALA A 51 2.95 15.21 -22.21
CA ALA A 51 4.03 14.47 -21.54
C ALA A 51 4.15 14.81 -20.03
N ARG A 52 4.27 16.10 -19.68
CA ARG A 52 4.36 16.54 -18.28
C ARG A 52 3.18 16.07 -17.41
N LEU A 53 1.96 16.18 -17.93
CA LEU A 53 0.76 15.77 -17.21
C LEU A 53 0.63 14.25 -17.10
N ARG A 54 1.11 13.51 -18.11
CA ARG A 54 1.20 12.05 -18.05
C ARG A 54 2.19 11.61 -16.97
N ASP A 55 3.37 12.25 -16.90
CA ASP A 55 4.39 11.94 -15.90
C ASP A 55 3.88 12.23 -14.48
N ALA A 56 3.19 13.36 -14.29
CA ALA A 56 2.53 13.71 -13.04
C ALA A 56 1.43 12.69 -12.66
N ALA A 57 0.61 12.27 -13.63
CA ALA A 57 -0.44 11.28 -13.41
C ALA A 57 0.12 9.90 -13.06
N GLN A 58 1.22 9.48 -13.68
CA GLN A 58 1.89 8.23 -13.32
C GLN A 58 2.42 8.28 -11.89
N PHE A 59 3.12 9.36 -11.53
CA PHE A 59 3.59 9.55 -10.15
C PHE A 59 2.43 9.53 -9.14
N ALA A 60 1.32 10.22 -9.43
CA ALA A 60 0.16 10.23 -8.56
C ALA A 60 -0.49 8.84 -8.42
N LEU A 61 -0.52 8.05 -9.49
CA LEU A 61 -1.01 6.66 -9.44
C LEU A 61 -0.12 5.77 -8.56
N ASP A 62 1.19 5.85 -8.73
CA ASP A 62 2.16 5.08 -7.92
C ASP A 62 1.99 5.44 -6.42
N MET A 63 1.86 6.72 -6.13
CA MET A 63 1.63 7.20 -4.77
C MET A 63 0.26 6.81 -4.21
N SER A 64 -0.79 6.69 -5.04
CA SER A 64 -2.11 6.22 -4.58
C SER A 64 -2.08 4.75 -4.15
N VAL A 65 -1.19 3.94 -4.75
CA VAL A 65 -0.95 2.55 -4.35
C VAL A 65 -0.23 2.56 -2.99
N ASP A 66 0.83 3.35 -2.86
CA ASP A 66 1.61 3.46 -1.64
C ASP A 66 0.77 3.99 -0.46
N ASP A 67 -0.10 4.98 -0.69
CA ASP A 67 -1.00 5.50 0.34
C ASP A 67 -1.95 4.44 0.90
N ARG A 68 -2.41 3.51 0.04
CA ARG A 68 -3.27 2.39 0.44
C ARG A 68 -2.50 1.32 1.22
N LEU A 69 -1.23 1.10 0.88
CA LEU A 69 -0.39 0.04 1.44
C LEU A 69 0.43 0.46 2.66
N LYS A 70 0.67 1.76 2.87
CA LYS A 70 1.53 2.25 3.98
C LYS A 70 1.08 1.84 5.39
N ASN A 71 -0.18 1.42 5.56
CA ASN A 71 -0.73 0.99 6.84
C ASN A 71 -0.72 -0.54 6.99
N ASP A 72 -0.20 -1.30 6.03
CA ASP A 72 -0.05 -2.76 6.17
C ASP A 72 1.01 -3.03 7.25
N PRO A 73 0.64 -3.69 8.37
CA PRO A 73 1.57 -3.98 9.45
C PRO A 73 2.71 -4.93 9.05
N ASN A 74 2.66 -5.53 7.86
CA ASN A 74 3.69 -6.42 7.33
C ASN A 74 4.54 -5.79 6.23
N ASP A 75 4.27 -4.53 5.83
CA ASP A 75 4.98 -3.83 4.74
C ASP A 75 5.44 -2.43 5.15
N ASP A 76 6.56 -2.38 5.89
CA ASP A 76 7.24 -1.12 6.22
C ASP A 76 7.88 -0.43 4.99
N GLU A 77 8.00 -1.12 3.85
CA GLU A 77 8.61 -0.55 2.65
C GLU A 77 7.67 0.44 1.97
N ALA A 78 6.37 0.11 1.90
CA ALA A 78 5.34 1.00 1.39
C ALA A 78 5.29 2.34 2.16
N ASP A 79 5.32 2.30 3.50
CA ASP A 79 5.34 3.52 4.32
C ASP A 79 6.61 4.35 4.06
N ARG A 80 7.78 3.74 4.08
CA ARG A 80 9.04 4.47 3.79
C ARG A 80 9.03 5.09 2.40
N ARG A 81 8.59 4.34 1.38
CA ARG A 81 8.53 4.82 0.00
C ARG A 81 7.53 5.97 -0.13
N PHE A 82 6.36 5.86 0.50
CA PHE A 82 5.37 6.92 0.54
C PHE A 82 5.96 8.20 1.18
N ARG A 83 6.54 8.08 2.38
CA ARG A 83 7.11 9.20 3.12
C ARG A 83 8.29 9.89 2.41
N SER A 84 9.04 9.15 1.60
CA SER A 84 10.10 9.73 0.74
C SER A 84 9.58 10.58 -0.43
N GLN A 85 8.28 10.53 -0.69
CA GLN A 85 7.65 11.14 -1.87
C GLN A 85 6.49 12.10 -1.55
N ILE A 86 6.12 12.26 -0.28
CA ILE A 86 5.17 13.28 0.18
C ILE A 86 5.88 14.49 0.80
N ALA A 87 5.23 15.64 0.76
CA ALA A 87 5.66 16.83 1.49
C ALA A 87 5.48 16.65 3.01
N PRO A 88 6.34 17.23 3.87
CA PRO A 88 6.22 17.13 5.32
C PRO A 88 4.85 17.51 5.88
N GLU A 89 4.18 18.49 5.28
CA GLU A 89 2.83 18.93 5.67
C GLU A 89 1.72 17.90 5.40
N VAL A 90 1.97 16.92 4.52
CA VAL A 90 1.05 15.80 4.21
C VAL A 90 1.28 14.62 5.16
N ASP A 91 2.43 14.56 5.82
CA ASP A 91 2.78 13.46 6.72
C ASP A 91 1.97 13.52 8.01
N VAL A 92 0.78 12.91 7.97
CA VAL A 92 -0.07 12.77 9.15
C VAL A 92 0.38 11.57 9.98
N ALA A 93 1.64 11.61 10.44
CA ALA A 93 2.24 10.62 11.35
C ALA A 93 1.50 10.49 12.71
N ALA A 94 0.47 11.32 12.94
CA ALA A 94 -0.31 11.39 14.17
C ALA A 94 -1.65 10.62 14.11
N LEU A 95 -2.03 10.06 12.95
CA LEU A 95 -3.22 9.21 12.93
C LEU A 95 -2.87 7.86 13.58
N PRO A 96 -3.61 7.42 14.61
CA PRO A 96 -3.41 6.10 15.17
C PRO A 96 -3.62 5.06 14.06
N PRO A 97 -2.83 3.97 14.04
CA PRO A 97 -3.08 2.89 13.09
C PRO A 97 -4.54 2.47 13.20
N GLY A 98 -5.17 2.18 12.06
CA GLY A 98 -6.53 1.65 12.03
C GLY A 98 -6.63 0.42 12.95
N PRO A 99 -7.81 0.14 13.54
CA PRO A 99 -7.96 -1.00 14.42
C PRO A 99 -7.53 -2.28 13.70
N ASP A 100 -6.50 -2.95 14.24
CA ASP A 100 -5.93 -4.19 13.73
C ASP A 100 -6.94 -5.34 13.91
N THR A 101 -7.94 -5.34 13.04
CA THR A 101 -9.04 -6.30 12.97
C THR A 101 -9.01 -7.11 11.69
N ALA A 102 -8.27 -6.66 10.68
CA ALA A 102 -8.06 -7.37 9.44
C ALA A 102 -6.93 -8.41 9.61
N ILE A 103 -7.10 -9.57 8.99
CA ILE A 103 -6.08 -10.63 8.95
C ILE A 103 -5.65 -10.96 7.51
N GLY A 104 -6.28 -10.35 6.52
CA GLY A 104 -5.92 -10.45 5.11
C GLY A 104 -6.95 -9.80 4.20
N GLU A 105 -6.54 -9.45 2.99
CA GLU A 105 -7.37 -8.86 1.94
C GLU A 105 -7.25 -9.65 0.62
N THR A 106 -8.34 -9.75 -0.13
CA THR A 106 -8.39 -10.38 -1.46
C THR A 106 -9.25 -9.58 -2.44
N GLY A 107 -9.15 -9.93 -3.71
CA GLY A 107 -9.80 -9.28 -4.84
C GLY A 107 -8.88 -8.25 -5.47
N GLY A 108 -9.38 -7.05 -5.78
CA GLY A 108 -8.54 -6.02 -6.36
C GLY A 108 -9.23 -4.70 -6.59
N ALA A 109 -8.41 -3.70 -6.89
CA ALA A 109 -8.83 -2.37 -7.29
C ALA A 109 -8.15 -1.95 -8.60
N LEU A 110 -8.83 -1.06 -9.32
CA LEU A 110 -8.27 -0.31 -10.43
C LEU A 110 -8.22 1.17 -10.03
N HIS A 111 -7.02 1.74 -9.96
CA HIS A 111 -6.82 3.18 -9.83
C HIS A 111 -6.57 3.74 -11.23
N ARG A 112 -7.43 4.62 -11.71
CA ARG A 112 -7.42 5.11 -13.08
C ARG A 112 -7.32 6.62 -13.10
N ALA A 113 -6.26 7.16 -13.67
CA ALA A 113 -6.17 8.59 -13.93
C ALA A 113 -7.08 8.94 -15.12
N VAL A 114 -8.12 9.73 -14.85
CA VAL A 114 -9.13 10.14 -15.84
C VAL A 114 -8.95 11.59 -16.30
N GLY A 115 -8.01 12.31 -15.70
CA GLY A 115 -7.65 13.67 -16.09
C GLY A 115 -6.51 14.19 -15.25
N ALA A 116 -5.82 15.20 -15.77
CA ALA A 116 -4.83 15.98 -15.04
C ALA A 116 -4.86 17.41 -15.57
N ARG A 117 -4.62 18.39 -14.69
CA ARG A 117 -4.56 19.81 -15.07
C ARG A 117 -3.45 20.52 -14.33
N ASP A 118 -2.78 21.42 -15.03
CA ASP A 118 -1.82 22.32 -14.40
C ASP A 118 -2.53 23.31 -13.46
N LEU A 119 -1.85 23.60 -12.37
CA LEU A 119 -2.13 24.64 -11.41
C LEU A 119 -0.90 25.57 -11.31
N PRO A 120 -1.00 26.71 -10.61
CA PRO A 120 0.16 27.56 -10.33
C PRO A 120 1.29 26.80 -9.60
N ASP A 121 2.47 27.43 -9.55
CA ASP A 121 3.64 26.96 -8.79
C ASP A 121 4.09 25.55 -9.17
N ASP A 122 4.07 25.24 -10.47
CA ASP A 122 4.44 23.94 -11.03
C ASP A 122 3.65 22.74 -10.48
N THR A 123 2.46 23.01 -9.94
CA THR A 123 1.57 21.99 -9.37
C THR A 123 0.66 21.40 -10.45
N VAL A 124 0.32 20.13 -10.30
CA VAL A 124 -0.65 19.41 -11.13
C VAL A 124 -1.68 18.78 -10.21
N GLU A 125 -2.96 18.99 -10.50
CA GLU A 125 -4.04 18.20 -9.91
C GLU A 125 -4.34 17.02 -10.83
N VAL A 126 -4.29 15.80 -10.31
CA VAL A 126 -4.64 14.58 -11.02
C VAL A 126 -5.97 14.09 -10.50
N THR A 127 -6.90 13.72 -11.37
CA THR A 127 -8.16 13.06 -10.97
C THR A 127 -8.01 11.56 -11.14
N ILE A 128 -8.02 10.83 -10.01
CA ILE A 128 -7.92 9.38 -9.97
C ILE A 128 -9.27 8.81 -9.55
N CYS A 129 -9.89 8.02 -10.42
CA CYS A 129 -11.05 7.20 -10.08
C CYS A 129 -10.57 5.84 -9.58
N GLN A 130 -11.03 5.44 -8.40
CA GLN A 130 -10.75 4.12 -7.83
C GLN A 130 -11.99 3.24 -8.02
N TYR A 131 -11.79 2.04 -8.53
CA TYR A 131 -12.84 1.05 -8.77
C TYR A 131 -12.49 -0.25 -8.07
N ASP A 132 -13.31 -0.70 -7.13
CA ASP A 132 -13.11 -1.98 -6.46
C ASP A 132 -13.54 -3.11 -7.40
N THR A 133 -12.66 -3.55 -8.30
CA THR A 133 -12.93 -4.63 -9.26
C THR A 133 -11.74 -5.61 -9.36
N PRO A 134 -11.92 -6.91 -9.08
CA PRO A 134 -13.19 -7.64 -8.91
C PRO A 134 -13.90 -7.44 -7.55
N GLY A 135 -13.45 -6.49 -6.73
CA GLY A 135 -14.01 -6.15 -5.41
C GLY A 135 -12.93 -6.23 -4.34
N LEU A 136 -13.12 -5.55 -3.22
CA LEU A 136 -12.25 -5.64 -2.04
C LEU A 136 -12.96 -6.47 -0.97
N TYR A 137 -12.30 -7.52 -0.50
CA TYR A 137 -12.80 -8.40 0.56
C TYR A 137 -11.76 -8.56 1.66
N THR A 138 -12.15 -8.20 2.88
CA THR A 138 -11.27 -8.24 4.05
C THR A 138 -11.72 -9.35 4.98
N LYS A 139 -10.80 -10.25 5.34
CA LYS A 139 -11.04 -11.23 6.40
C LYS A 139 -10.73 -10.58 7.74
N LEU A 140 -11.67 -10.68 8.68
CA LEU A 140 -11.55 -10.14 10.02
C LEU A 140 -11.05 -11.21 11.02
N LYS A 141 -10.46 -10.78 12.14
CA LYS A 141 -10.00 -11.65 13.25
C LYS A 141 -11.13 -12.51 13.84
N ASP A 142 -12.38 -12.07 13.73
CA ASP A 142 -13.57 -12.83 14.16
C ASP A 142 -14.02 -13.91 13.16
N GLY A 143 -13.29 -14.07 12.05
CA GLY A 143 -13.54 -15.05 11.00
C GLY A 143 -14.51 -14.61 9.91
N ARG A 144 -15.19 -13.45 10.06
CA ARG A 144 -16.06 -12.92 9.01
C ARG A 144 -15.24 -12.39 7.84
N VAL A 145 -15.84 -12.42 6.65
CA VAL A 145 -15.35 -11.71 5.47
C VAL A 145 -16.33 -10.57 5.17
N VAL A 146 -15.82 -9.36 5.05
CA VAL A 146 -16.59 -8.16 4.71
C VAL A 146 -16.12 -7.62 3.36
N SER A 147 -17.05 -7.04 2.59
CA SER A 147 -16.71 -6.34 1.35
C SER A 147 -16.79 -4.83 1.54
N SER A 148 -16.02 -4.09 0.75
CA SER A 148 -16.22 -2.64 0.59
C SER A 148 -17.65 -2.34 0.11
N ASP A 149 -18.29 -1.35 0.71
CA ASP A 149 -19.60 -0.81 0.31
C ASP A 149 -19.49 0.39 -0.64
N ILE A 150 -18.26 0.86 -0.89
CA ILE A 150 -17.95 1.99 -1.78
C ILE A 150 -17.23 1.43 -3.01
N PRO A 151 -17.96 0.90 -4.01
CA PRO A 151 -17.35 0.24 -5.16
C PRO A 151 -16.58 1.20 -6.09
N MET A 152 -16.83 2.50 -5.96
CA MET A 152 -16.24 3.53 -6.79
C MET A 152 -16.04 4.80 -5.97
N SER A 153 -14.84 5.36 -6.02
CA SER A 153 -14.47 6.60 -5.33
C SER A 153 -13.54 7.45 -6.20
N VAL A 154 -13.20 8.64 -5.71
CA VAL A 154 -12.31 9.57 -6.41
C VAL A 154 -11.33 10.21 -5.43
N GLN A 155 -10.09 10.31 -5.88
CA GLN A 155 -9.03 11.09 -5.25
C GLN A 155 -8.56 12.18 -6.22
N ARG A 156 -8.21 13.35 -5.67
CA ARG A 156 -7.63 14.46 -6.41
C ARG A 156 -6.31 14.92 -5.79
N PRO A 157 -5.25 14.13 -5.91
CA PRO A 157 -3.94 14.52 -5.43
C PRO A 157 -3.37 15.72 -6.16
N LEU A 158 -2.63 16.52 -5.41
CA LEU A 158 -1.80 17.61 -5.87
C LEU A 158 -0.35 17.15 -5.87
N VAL A 159 0.29 17.19 -7.04
CA VAL A 159 1.69 16.83 -7.20
C VAL A 159 2.46 18.02 -7.76
N GLN A 160 3.62 18.32 -7.18
CA GLN A 160 4.40 19.49 -7.52
C GLN A 160 5.77 19.08 -8.03
N TRP A 161 6.24 19.71 -9.11
CA TRP A 161 7.62 19.54 -9.58
C TRP A 161 8.54 20.45 -8.78
N THR A 162 9.34 19.88 -7.88
CA THR A 162 10.08 20.65 -6.86
C THR A 162 11.32 19.92 -6.34
N ASP A 163 12.25 20.66 -5.74
CA ASP A 163 13.43 20.16 -5.03
C ASP A 163 13.29 20.28 -3.49
N ARG A 164 12.08 20.59 -3.00
CA ARG A 164 11.79 20.61 -1.56
C ARG A 164 12.06 19.24 -0.91
N PRO A 165 12.46 19.23 0.38
CA PRO A 165 12.58 17.99 1.14
C PRO A 165 11.27 17.21 1.23
N ALA A 166 11.38 15.88 1.31
CA ALA A 166 10.25 15.00 1.63
C ALA A 166 10.02 14.87 3.14
N ALA A 167 8.91 14.24 3.51
CA ALA A 167 8.53 13.99 4.89
C ALA A 167 9.51 13.10 5.67
N ASP A 168 10.22 12.21 4.99
CA ASP A 168 11.30 11.42 5.59
C ASP A 168 12.58 12.25 5.86
N GLY A 169 12.58 13.54 5.53
CA GLY A 169 13.71 14.47 5.69
C GLY A 169 14.74 14.42 4.57
N THR A 170 14.57 13.55 3.57
CA THR A 170 15.49 13.48 2.42
C THR A 170 15.34 14.72 1.53
N THR A 171 16.47 15.25 1.07
CA THR A 171 16.52 16.34 0.09
C THR A 171 16.96 15.78 -1.26
N PRO A 172 16.19 15.97 -2.34
CA PRO A 172 16.54 15.43 -3.65
C PRO A 172 17.72 16.19 -4.29
N ALA A 173 18.44 15.54 -5.20
CA ALA A 173 19.55 16.17 -5.93
C ALA A 173 19.10 17.20 -7.00
N GLY A 174 17.80 17.24 -7.29
CA GLY A 174 17.19 18.19 -8.22
C GLY A 174 15.66 18.04 -8.21
N PRO A 175 14.95 18.83 -9.02
CA PRO A 175 13.50 18.80 -9.08
C PRO A 175 12.95 17.42 -9.43
N ARG A 176 11.88 17.01 -8.74
CA ARG A 176 11.12 15.78 -8.95
C ARG A 176 9.66 16.02 -8.62
N TRP A 177 8.79 15.07 -8.95
CA TRP A 177 7.43 15.09 -8.40
C TRP A 177 7.46 14.83 -6.89
N LEU A 178 6.62 15.58 -6.18
CA LEU A 178 6.36 15.47 -4.74
C LEU A 178 4.85 15.54 -4.57
N TRP A 179 4.25 14.65 -3.78
CA TRP A 179 2.83 14.76 -3.42
C TRP A 179 2.69 15.78 -2.30
N VAL A 180 1.97 16.87 -2.58
CA VAL A 180 1.93 18.06 -1.71
C VAL A 180 0.58 18.28 -1.04
N GLY A 181 -0.40 17.44 -1.33
CA GLY A 181 -1.72 17.46 -0.71
C GLY A 181 -2.77 16.91 -1.64
N GLU A 182 -4.03 17.19 -1.33
CA GLU A 182 -5.17 16.77 -2.14
C GLU A 182 -6.26 17.84 -2.08
N THR A 183 -6.99 18.06 -3.17
CA THR A 183 -8.17 18.94 -3.16
C THR A 183 -9.44 18.19 -2.80
N ALA A 184 -9.45 16.88 -2.96
CA ALA A 184 -10.51 16.01 -2.51
C ALA A 184 -9.99 14.58 -2.31
N SER A 185 -10.38 13.97 -1.19
CA SER A 185 -10.24 12.54 -0.93
C SER A 185 -11.51 12.05 -0.25
N TYR A 186 -12.14 11.01 -0.82
CA TYR A 186 -13.28 10.28 -0.25
C TYR A 186 -14.53 11.09 0.17
N ASN A 187 -14.53 12.43 -0.01
CA ASN A 187 -15.52 13.37 0.51
C ASN A 187 -16.36 14.04 -0.58
N LEU A 188 -16.30 13.58 -1.83
CA LEU A 188 -17.19 14.09 -2.88
C LEU A 188 -18.57 13.43 -2.78
N PRO A 189 -19.67 14.19 -3.00
CA PRO A 189 -21.01 13.62 -3.10
C PRO A 189 -21.06 12.52 -4.17
N ALA A 190 -21.82 11.44 -3.92
CA ALA A 190 -21.91 10.30 -4.82
C ALA A 190 -22.26 10.69 -6.27
N GLN A 191 -23.10 11.73 -6.45
CA GLN A 191 -23.42 12.25 -7.78
C GLN A 191 -22.19 12.79 -8.52
N GLN A 192 -21.31 13.54 -7.84
CA GLN A 192 -20.08 14.05 -8.46
C GLN A 192 -19.10 12.93 -8.77
N VAL A 193 -19.01 11.90 -7.89
CA VAL A 193 -18.20 10.72 -8.17
C VAL A 193 -18.70 10.02 -9.44
N ALA A 194 -20.02 9.83 -9.57
CA ALA A 194 -20.61 9.21 -10.75
C ALA A 194 -20.35 10.02 -12.03
N GLU A 195 -20.52 11.35 -11.98
CA GLU A 195 -20.25 12.24 -13.12
C GLU A 195 -18.80 12.15 -13.62
N LEU A 196 -17.84 11.99 -12.70
CA LEU A 196 -16.42 11.89 -13.04
C LEU A 196 -16.02 10.48 -13.48
N CYS A 197 -16.51 9.44 -12.80
CA CYS A 197 -15.95 8.10 -12.87
C CYS A 197 -16.80 7.07 -13.63
N GLU A 198 -18.12 7.23 -13.76
CA GLU A 198 -18.93 6.29 -14.57
C GLU A 198 -18.46 6.19 -16.04
N PRO A 199 -18.08 7.27 -16.74
CA PRO A 199 -17.62 7.19 -18.13
C PRO A 199 -16.36 6.34 -18.32
N PHE A 200 -15.55 6.22 -17.27
CA PHE A 200 -14.27 5.50 -17.28
C PHE A 200 -14.33 4.17 -16.55
N LYS A 201 -15.52 3.72 -16.14
CA LYS A 201 -15.69 2.48 -15.42
C LYS A 201 -15.20 1.29 -16.25
N PRO A 202 -14.35 0.41 -15.69
CA PRO A 202 -13.84 -0.75 -16.43
C PRO A 202 -14.96 -1.71 -16.80
N GLN A 203 -14.83 -2.39 -17.94
CA GLN A 203 -15.72 -3.46 -18.36
C GLN A 203 -14.93 -4.77 -18.49
N PRO A 204 -15.34 -5.87 -17.83
CA PRO A 204 -16.47 -5.95 -16.89
C PRO A 204 -16.16 -5.27 -15.54
N PHE A 205 -17.17 -4.66 -14.93
CA PHE A 205 -17.11 -4.16 -13.56
C PHE A 205 -17.62 -5.26 -12.62
N ILE A 206 -16.70 -6.07 -12.10
CA ILE A 206 -17.02 -7.28 -11.34
C ILE A 206 -16.94 -6.94 -9.85
N HIS A 207 -17.95 -7.31 -9.08
CA HIS A 207 -17.92 -7.33 -7.62
C HIS A 207 -18.17 -8.75 -7.13
N LYS A 208 -17.21 -9.64 -7.40
CA LYS A 208 -17.25 -11.04 -7.02
C LYS A 208 -15.93 -11.44 -6.39
N MET A 209 -16.00 -12.04 -5.21
CA MET A 209 -14.83 -12.59 -4.53
C MET A 209 -14.12 -13.60 -5.45
N PRO A 210 -12.78 -13.54 -5.57
CA PRO A 210 -12.03 -14.53 -6.33
C PRO A 210 -12.25 -15.95 -5.82
N ASP A 211 -11.94 -16.94 -6.66
CA ASP A 211 -11.96 -18.33 -6.24
C ASP A 211 -10.79 -18.61 -5.27
N PRO A 212 -10.94 -19.53 -4.31
CA PRO A 212 -9.86 -19.90 -3.40
C PRO A 212 -8.61 -20.46 -4.11
N THR A 213 -7.41 -20.09 -3.65
CA THR A 213 -6.12 -20.58 -4.15
C THR A 213 -5.86 -22.04 -3.78
N SER A 214 -6.45 -22.49 -2.68
CA SER A 214 -6.53 -23.90 -2.32
C SER A 214 -7.93 -24.38 -2.60
N ALA A 215 -8.12 -25.19 -3.65
CA ALA A 215 -9.34 -25.96 -3.77
C ALA A 215 -9.45 -26.83 -2.53
N ALA A 216 -10.40 -26.54 -1.63
CA ALA A 216 -10.82 -27.51 -0.64
C ALA A 216 -11.22 -28.76 -1.44
N SER A 217 -10.35 -29.78 -1.44
CA SER A 217 -10.65 -31.02 -2.12
C SER A 217 -12.00 -31.49 -1.58
N PRO A 218 -13.03 -31.68 -2.41
CA PRO A 218 -14.27 -32.24 -1.92
C PRO A 218 -13.89 -33.57 -1.29
N THR A 219 -14.09 -33.70 0.02
CA THR A 219 -13.98 -34.99 0.68
C THR A 219 -15.05 -35.85 0.03
N SER A 220 -14.63 -36.68 -0.92
CA SER A 220 -15.48 -37.68 -1.55
C SER A 220 -15.97 -38.58 -0.43
N ALA A 221 -17.18 -38.32 0.06
CA ALA A 221 -17.91 -39.28 0.86
C ALA A 221 -18.18 -40.47 -0.05
N THR A 222 -17.36 -41.52 0.06
CA THR A 222 -17.68 -42.82 -0.51
C THR A 222 -18.96 -43.31 0.17
N PRO A 223 -20.07 -43.54 -0.57
CA PRO A 223 -21.20 -44.23 0.00
C PRO A 223 -20.79 -45.69 0.15
N SER A 224 -20.74 -46.19 1.39
CA SER A 224 -20.74 -47.62 1.65
C SER A 224 -22.14 -48.15 1.34
N GLY A 225 -22.27 -48.90 0.25
CA GLY A 225 -23.45 -49.67 -0.13
C GLY A 225 -23.01 -50.99 -0.73
#